data_AF-A0A8T1YU61-F1
#
_entry.id   AF-A0A8T1YU61-F1
#
_cell.length_a   1.000
_cell.length_b   1.000
_cell.length_c   1.000
_cell.angle_alpha   90.00
_cell.angle_beta   90.00
_cell.angle_gamma   90.00
#
_symmetry.space_group_name_H-M   'P 1'
#
loop_
_entity.id
_entity.type
_entity.pdbx_description
1 polymer ?
#
loop_
_entity_poly.entity_id
_entity_poly.type
_entity_poly.pdbx_seq_one_letter_code
_entity_poly.pdbx_strand_id
1 'polypeptide(L)'
;MAKKRDRIVNTQPFISDQRLVASVPYLKGDSPSLLDEFVPKITEGFIISRFNSVQASVPDDSTDHPLDKVEVLQDELDCFPYLCRFQYERTGMYIINTMEPLLQSYTESGLLQFADNSELVLIEAKLSWIVHIVAAIVKIKQCSGCSVETQEVLDAELSARVLRLVNVMDSGLHRQRYGEISRQRLDRAILTFFQNFRKSYVGDQAMHSSKLYARLKELLGLHDHLVLLNVIVGKIATNLKCYTESEEVIGHTLSLFLELASG
;
A
#
# COMPACT_ATOMS: atom_id res chain seq x y z
N MET A 1 18.47 -53.55 15.19
CA MET A 1 17.00 -53.58 15.29
C MET A 1 16.54 -52.21 15.80
N ALA A 2 16.01 -51.37 14.91
CA ALA A 2 14.60 -50.89 14.86
C ALA A 2 14.28 -49.86 15.98
N LYS A 3 14.24 -48.54 15.74
CA LYS A 3 13.26 -47.69 15.02
C LYS A 3 11.91 -47.51 15.75
N LYS A 4 11.69 -46.33 16.34
CA LYS A 4 10.43 -45.52 16.33
C LYS A 4 10.73 -44.18 17.04
N ARG A 5 10.78 -43.07 16.29
CA ARG A 5 9.70 -42.07 16.09
C ARG A 5 9.26 -41.42 17.40
N ASP A 6 9.51 -40.12 17.53
CA ASP A 6 8.44 -39.13 17.52
C ASP A 6 8.89 -37.82 16.87
N ARG A 7 8.16 -37.44 15.83
CA ARG A 7 8.05 -36.11 15.23
C ARG A 7 6.81 -35.45 15.87
N ILE A 8 6.59 -34.18 15.53
CA ILE A 8 5.39 -33.36 15.75
C ILE A 8 5.50 -32.64 17.12
N VAL A 9 5.49 -31.32 17.26
CA VAL A 9 4.77 -30.27 16.53
C VAL A 9 5.61 -28.97 16.55
N ASN A 10 5.92 -28.44 15.37
CA ASN A 10 6.35 -27.06 15.17
C ASN A 10 5.11 -26.33 14.63
N THR A 11 4.44 -25.50 15.43
CA THR A 11 3.31 -24.69 14.95
C THR A 11 3.13 -23.42 15.80
N GLN A 12 3.34 -22.30 15.11
CA GLN A 12 2.77 -20.96 15.33
C GLN A 12 3.15 -20.11 16.56
N PRO A 13 4.04 -19.12 16.37
CA PRO A 13 4.02 -17.87 17.15
C PRO A 13 2.96 -16.87 16.64
N PHE A 14 2.50 -16.98 15.38
CA PHE A 14 1.73 -15.94 14.69
C PHE A 14 0.30 -15.70 15.20
N ILE A 15 -0.35 -16.70 15.81
CA ILE A 15 -1.74 -16.54 16.30
C ILE A 15 -1.79 -15.72 17.61
N SER A 16 -0.69 -15.69 18.37
CA SER A 16 -0.61 -14.96 19.63
C SER A 16 -0.56 -13.44 19.42
N ASP A 17 0.03 -12.97 18.33
CA ASP A 17 0.16 -11.54 18.04
C ASP A 17 -1.15 -10.89 17.57
N GLN A 18 -1.96 -11.56 16.73
CA GLN A 18 -3.23 -10.99 16.25
C GLN A 18 -4.19 -10.59 17.40
N ARG A 19 -4.23 -11.38 18.48
CA ARG A 19 -5.07 -11.07 19.65
C ARG A 19 -4.53 -9.93 20.50
N LEU A 20 -3.22 -9.71 20.51
CA LEU A 20 -2.58 -8.59 21.20
C LEU A 20 -2.77 -7.29 20.41
N VAL A 21 -2.73 -7.38 19.09
CA VAL A 21 -2.96 -6.27 18.16
C VAL A 21 -4.39 -5.74 18.23
N ALA A 22 -5.38 -6.63 18.32
CA ALA A 22 -6.79 -6.25 18.42
C ALA A 22 -7.16 -5.52 19.73
N SER A 23 -6.35 -5.64 20.77
CA SER A 23 -6.56 -4.97 22.07
C SER A 23 -5.81 -3.64 22.20
N VAL A 24 -4.89 -3.31 21.28
CA VAL A 24 -4.12 -2.05 21.27
C VAL A 24 -5.00 -0.79 21.29
N PRO A 25 -6.14 -0.70 20.57
CA PRO A 25 -7.02 0.47 20.64
C PRO A 25 -7.63 0.73 22.04
N TYR A 26 -7.57 -0.26 22.95
CA TYR A 26 -8.21 -0.23 24.26
C TYR A 26 -7.22 -0.11 25.43
N LEU A 27 -5.91 -0.11 25.17
CA LEU A 27 -4.89 -0.01 26.22
C LEU A 27 -4.62 1.46 26.55
N LYS A 28 -5.35 1.99 27.55
CA LYS A 28 -5.03 3.25 28.23
C LYS A 28 -4.22 2.96 29.49
N GLY A 29 -3.02 3.53 29.60
CA GLY A 29 -2.24 3.58 30.84
C GLY A 29 -1.04 4.51 30.70
N ASP A 30 -0.78 5.33 31.73
CA ASP A 30 0.28 6.36 31.80
C ASP A 30 1.72 5.81 31.92
N SER A 31 1.96 4.57 31.50
CA SER A 31 3.31 3.97 31.42
C SER A 31 3.78 3.98 29.96
N PRO A 32 5.07 4.29 29.65
CA PRO A 32 5.58 4.16 28.29
C PRO A 32 5.30 2.73 27.86
N SER A 33 4.37 2.59 26.94
CA SER A 33 3.81 1.29 26.67
C SER A 33 4.93 0.50 25.99
N LEU A 34 5.19 -0.74 26.41
CA LEU A 34 6.12 -1.61 25.68
C LEU A 34 5.78 -1.64 24.18
N LEU A 35 4.51 -1.38 23.84
CA LEU A 35 4.01 -1.18 22.48
C LEU A 35 4.69 -0.03 21.73
N ASP A 36 5.07 1.06 22.39
CA ASP A 36 5.80 2.18 21.76
C ASP A 36 7.15 1.72 21.19
N GLU A 37 7.76 0.71 21.82
CA GLU A 37 8.99 0.09 21.33
C GLU A 37 8.73 -1.00 20.29
N PHE A 38 7.73 -1.85 20.51
CA PHE A 38 7.49 -3.03 19.69
C PHE A 38 6.73 -2.75 18.39
N VAL A 39 5.79 -1.81 18.37
CA VAL A 39 4.97 -1.51 17.19
C VAL A 39 5.81 -1.15 15.97
N PRO A 40 6.82 -0.26 16.05
CA PRO A 40 7.71 0.02 14.93
C PRO A 40 8.47 -1.23 14.45
N LYS A 41 8.95 -2.07 15.37
CA LYS A 41 9.68 -3.32 15.04
C LYS A 41 8.77 -4.34 14.36
N ILE A 42 7.52 -4.47 14.80
CA ILE A 42 6.51 -5.34 14.18
C ILE A 42 6.20 -4.84 12.76
N THR A 43 6.04 -3.53 12.59
CA THR A 43 5.79 -2.91 11.28
C THR A 43 6.93 -3.20 10.31
N GLU A 44 8.17 -2.99 10.75
CA GLU A 44 9.38 -3.30 9.99
C GLU A 44 9.47 -4.79 9.64
N GLY A 45 9.33 -5.68 10.63
CA GLY A 45 9.38 -7.12 10.42
C GLY A 45 8.32 -7.62 9.45
N PHE A 46 7.11 -7.07 9.51
CA PHE A 46 6.04 -7.39 8.57
C PHE A 46 6.40 -7.00 7.14
N ILE A 47 6.84 -5.75 6.91
CA ILE A 47 7.19 -5.26 5.57
C ILE A 47 8.36 -6.07 4.99
N ILE A 48 9.42 -6.30 5.77
CA ILE A 48 10.56 -7.13 5.38
C ILE A 48 10.11 -8.55 5.01
N SER A 49 9.22 -9.14 5.81
CA SER A 49 8.70 -10.49 5.53
C SER A 49 7.96 -10.55 4.19
N ARG A 50 7.19 -9.52 3.83
CA ARG A 50 6.46 -9.45 2.55
C ARG A 50 7.41 -9.23 1.37
N PHE A 51 8.45 -8.44 1.55
CA PHE A 51 9.47 -8.25 0.51
C PHE A 51 10.26 -9.53 0.25
N ASN A 52 10.62 -10.24 1.32
CA ASN A 52 11.32 -11.52 1.20
C ASN A 52 10.45 -12.60 0.54
N SER A 53 9.13 -12.61 0.81
CA SER A 53 8.23 -13.58 0.16
C SER A 53 8.16 -13.37 -1.35
N VAL A 54 8.13 -12.10 -1.81
CA VAL A 54 8.14 -11.78 -3.24
C VAL A 54 9.48 -12.15 -3.87
N GLN A 55 10.60 -11.91 -3.19
CA GLN A 55 11.92 -12.27 -3.70
C GLN A 55 12.10 -13.79 -3.84
N ALA A 56 11.45 -14.58 -2.97
CA ALA A 56 11.45 -16.03 -3.04
C ALA A 56 10.54 -16.59 -4.16
N SER A 57 9.54 -15.85 -4.63
CA SER A 57 8.59 -16.27 -5.68
C SER A 57 9.03 -15.91 -7.11
N VAL A 58 10.17 -15.24 -7.28
CA VAL A 58 10.71 -14.82 -8.60
C VAL A 58 11.05 -15.99 -9.56
N PRO A 59 11.33 -17.25 -9.14
CA PRO A 59 11.70 -18.27 -10.11
C PRO A 59 10.58 -19.04 -10.83
N ASP A 60 9.29 -18.84 -10.56
CA ASP A 60 8.28 -19.67 -11.23
C ASP A 60 6.92 -19.00 -11.35
N ASP A 61 6.19 -19.45 -12.37
CA ASP A 61 4.81 -19.14 -12.75
C ASP A 61 3.82 -19.59 -11.65
N SER A 62 4.06 -19.09 -10.43
CA SER A 62 3.30 -19.44 -9.26
C SER A 62 1.94 -18.76 -9.38
N THR A 63 0.96 -19.56 -9.75
CA THR A 63 -0.48 -19.29 -9.65
C THR A 63 -0.95 -18.88 -8.24
N ASP A 64 -0.02 -18.78 -7.28
CA ASP A 64 -0.26 -18.52 -5.87
C ASP A 64 0.48 -17.27 -5.35
N HIS A 65 0.69 -16.27 -6.21
CA HIS A 65 1.31 -15.02 -5.77
C HIS A 65 0.42 -14.31 -4.73
N PRO A 66 0.96 -13.87 -3.59
CA PRO A 66 0.12 -13.39 -2.47
C PRO A 66 -0.65 -12.10 -2.78
N LEU A 67 -0.18 -11.29 -3.74
CA LEU A 67 -0.89 -10.10 -4.21
C LEU A 67 -2.15 -10.40 -5.05
N ASP A 68 -2.30 -11.62 -5.57
CA ASP A 68 -3.46 -11.97 -6.41
C ASP A 68 -4.69 -12.29 -5.54
N LYS A 69 -4.46 -12.71 -4.29
CA LYS A 69 -5.50 -13.04 -3.30
C LYS A 69 -5.93 -11.80 -2.51
N VAL A 70 -6.66 -10.90 -3.17
CA VAL A 70 -7.07 -9.60 -2.59
C VAL A 70 -7.81 -9.74 -1.26
N GLU A 71 -8.71 -10.71 -1.13
CA GLU A 71 -9.45 -10.96 0.13
C GLU A 71 -8.50 -11.35 1.27
N VAL A 72 -7.58 -12.29 1.02
CA VAL A 72 -6.59 -12.72 2.01
C VAL A 72 -5.65 -11.57 2.38
N LEU A 73 -5.24 -10.77 1.40
CA LEU A 73 -4.40 -9.60 1.65
C LEU A 73 -5.12 -8.55 2.48
N GLN A 74 -6.42 -8.35 2.27
CA GLN A 74 -7.24 -7.46 3.10
C GLN A 74 -7.36 -7.98 4.52
N ASP A 75 -7.65 -9.28 4.71
CA ASP A 75 -7.71 -9.92 6.02
C ASP A 75 -6.37 -9.80 6.79
N GLU A 76 -5.24 -9.98 6.10
CA GLU A 76 -3.91 -9.78 6.69
C GLU A 76 -3.66 -8.32 7.10
N LEU A 77 -4.22 -7.38 6.36
CA LEU A 77 -4.12 -5.95 6.62
C LEU A 77 -5.24 -5.39 7.51
N ASP A 78 -6.18 -6.18 7.99
CA ASP A 78 -7.32 -5.66 8.78
C ASP A 78 -6.86 -4.94 10.06
N CYS A 79 -5.86 -5.51 10.72
CA CYS A 79 -5.36 -5.00 12.00
C CYS A 79 -4.11 -4.12 11.86
N PHE A 80 -3.38 -4.25 10.76
CA PHE A 80 -2.06 -3.64 10.55
C PHE A 80 -2.08 -2.08 10.55
N PRO A 81 -3.04 -1.40 9.92
CA PRO A 81 -3.19 0.05 9.97
C PRO A 81 -3.34 0.62 11.39
N TYR A 82 -4.06 -0.08 12.27
CA TYR A 82 -4.25 0.38 13.64
C TYR A 82 -2.94 0.37 14.43
N LEU A 83 -2.10 -0.65 14.21
CA LEU A 83 -0.73 -0.67 14.75
C LEU A 83 0.10 0.47 14.20
N CYS A 84 0.08 0.67 12.87
CA CYS A 84 0.84 1.74 12.26
C CYS A 84 0.45 3.09 12.88
N ARG A 85 -0.85 3.36 12.99
CA ARG A 85 -1.36 4.63 13.53
C ARG A 85 -1.14 4.81 15.03
N PHE A 86 -0.94 3.73 15.80
CA PHE A 86 -0.57 3.83 17.22
C PHE A 86 0.79 4.55 17.40
N GLN A 87 1.75 4.31 16.51
CA GLN A 87 3.07 4.96 16.50
C GLN A 87 3.34 5.64 15.15
N TYR A 88 2.38 6.47 14.71
CA TYR A 88 2.27 6.85 13.30
C TYR A 88 3.48 7.58 12.73
N GLU A 89 4.10 8.46 13.52
CA GLU A 89 5.29 9.17 13.07
C GLU A 89 6.43 8.21 12.74
N ARG A 90 6.73 7.27 13.65
CA ARG A 90 7.83 6.30 13.47
C ARG A 90 7.54 5.29 12.36
N THR A 91 6.33 4.73 12.35
CA THR A 91 5.92 3.73 11.36
C THR A 91 5.73 4.36 9.98
N GLY A 92 5.10 5.54 9.90
CA GLY A 92 4.92 6.31 8.67
C GLY A 92 6.26 6.71 8.05
N MET A 93 7.19 7.23 8.85
CA MET A 93 8.54 7.54 8.37
C MET A 93 9.30 6.29 7.89
N TYR A 94 9.15 5.15 8.55
CA TYR A 94 9.73 3.90 8.09
C TYR A 94 9.17 3.46 6.73
N ILE A 95 7.85 3.54 6.54
CA ILE A 95 7.20 3.21 5.26
C ILE A 95 7.68 4.16 4.15
N ILE A 96 7.75 5.46 4.45
CA ILE A 96 8.31 6.49 3.56
C ILE A 96 9.74 6.13 3.14
N ASN A 97 10.62 5.88 4.10
CA ASN A 97 12.03 5.60 3.85
C ASN A 97 12.25 4.25 3.14
N THR A 98 11.28 3.35 3.23
CA THR A 98 11.27 2.09 2.49
C THR A 98 10.77 2.28 1.05
N MET A 99 9.75 3.12 0.85
CA MET A 99 9.15 3.37 -0.46
C MET A 99 10.02 4.24 -1.35
N GLU A 100 10.69 5.26 -0.80
CA GLU A 100 11.47 6.23 -1.58
C GLU A 100 12.55 5.58 -2.46
N PRO A 101 13.44 4.69 -1.95
CA PRO A 101 14.44 4.05 -2.81
C PRO A 101 13.81 3.15 -3.88
N LEU A 102 12.69 2.46 -3.59
CA LEU A 102 11.97 1.67 -4.59
C LEU A 102 11.39 2.55 -5.70
N LEU A 103 10.78 3.68 -5.33
CA LEU A 103 10.24 4.65 -6.27
C LEU A 103 11.36 5.28 -7.11
N GLN A 104 12.50 5.60 -6.51
CA GLN A 104 13.66 6.13 -7.21
C GLN A 104 14.18 5.12 -8.24
N SER A 105 14.46 3.88 -7.83
CA SER A 105 14.93 2.83 -8.75
C SER A 105 13.93 2.59 -9.88
N TYR A 106 12.62 2.52 -9.58
CA TYR A 106 11.59 2.38 -10.60
C TYR A 106 11.58 3.56 -11.58
N THR A 107 11.74 4.79 -11.08
CA THR A 107 11.80 6.00 -11.93
C THR A 107 13.01 5.97 -12.85
N GLU A 108 14.19 5.64 -12.32
CA GLU A 108 15.44 5.56 -13.08
C GLU A 108 15.37 4.48 -14.17
N SER A 109 14.82 3.30 -13.87
CA SER A 109 14.62 2.24 -14.87
C SER A 109 13.70 2.69 -16.02
N GLY A 110 12.74 3.58 -15.77
CA GLY A 110 11.85 4.13 -16.79
C GLY A 110 12.55 5.03 -17.81
N LEU A 111 13.69 5.64 -17.43
CA LEU A 111 14.49 6.52 -18.31
C LEU A 111 15.43 5.74 -19.23
N LEU A 112 15.68 4.46 -18.93
CA LEU A 112 16.53 3.60 -19.74
C LEU A 112 15.81 3.12 -21.00
N GLN A 113 16.57 2.87 -22.07
CA GLN A 113 16.04 2.24 -23.28
C GLN A 113 15.79 0.74 -23.11
N PHE A 114 16.55 0.11 -22.19
CA PHE A 114 16.45 -1.29 -21.81
C PHE A 114 16.71 -1.41 -20.32
N ALA A 115 15.90 -2.20 -19.63
CA ALA A 115 16.03 -2.50 -18.20
C ALA A 115 15.93 -4.02 -18.00
N ASP A 116 16.58 -4.54 -16.95
CA ASP A 116 16.40 -5.93 -16.56
C ASP A 116 14.94 -6.15 -16.14
N ASN A 117 14.22 -6.95 -16.92
CA ASN A 117 12.81 -7.25 -16.65
C ASN A 117 12.64 -7.92 -15.28
N SER A 118 13.62 -8.73 -14.86
CA SER A 118 13.58 -9.46 -13.58
C SER A 118 13.64 -8.51 -12.38
N GLU A 119 14.49 -7.49 -12.47
CA GLU A 119 14.60 -6.45 -11.45
C GLU A 119 13.33 -5.59 -11.38
N LEU A 120 12.79 -5.20 -12.54
CA LEU A 120 11.53 -4.44 -12.63
C LEU A 120 10.35 -5.21 -12.04
N VAL A 121 10.23 -6.50 -12.33
CA VAL A 121 9.19 -7.38 -11.75
C VAL A 121 9.26 -7.37 -10.22
N LEU A 122 10.47 -7.46 -9.66
CA LEU A 122 10.68 -7.44 -8.21
C LEU A 122 10.33 -6.07 -7.60
N ILE A 123 10.75 -4.97 -8.24
CA ILE A 123 10.45 -3.61 -7.79
C ILE A 123 8.93 -3.36 -7.83
N GLU A 124 8.25 -3.73 -8.91
CA GLU A 124 6.80 -3.58 -9.07
C GLU A 124 6.03 -4.35 -7.98
N ALA A 125 6.44 -5.58 -7.68
CA ALA A 125 5.81 -6.37 -6.63
C ALA A 125 6.06 -5.82 -5.22
N LYS A 126 7.26 -5.28 -4.92
CA LYS A 126 7.53 -4.59 -3.65
C LYS A 126 6.71 -3.29 -3.52
N LEU A 127 6.65 -2.50 -4.60
CA LEU A 127 5.82 -1.30 -4.65
C LEU A 127 4.34 -1.64 -4.46
N SER A 128 3.85 -2.72 -5.04
CA SER A 128 2.46 -3.17 -4.88
C SER A 128 2.11 -3.44 -3.41
N TRP A 129 2.98 -4.14 -2.68
CA TRP A 129 2.81 -4.35 -1.24
C TRP A 129 2.77 -3.05 -0.45
N ILE A 130 3.69 -2.14 -0.71
CA ILE A 130 3.73 -0.84 -0.02
C ILE A 130 2.47 -0.02 -0.34
N VAL A 131 2.02 0.00 -1.58
CA VAL A 131 0.80 0.72 -1.98
C VAL A 131 -0.43 0.13 -1.27
N HIS A 132 -0.55 -1.20 -1.16
CA HIS A 132 -1.63 -1.81 -0.39
C HIS A 132 -1.58 -1.46 1.10
N ILE A 133 -0.39 -1.43 1.70
CA ILE A 133 -0.20 -1.00 3.09
C ILE A 133 -0.64 0.45 3.27
N VAL A 134 -0.19 1.36 2.40
CA VAL A 134 -0.58 2.78 2.43
C VAL A 134 -2.10 2.93 2.23
N ALA A 135 -2.68 2.19 1.28
CA ALA A 135 -4.12 2.17 1.05
C ALA A 135 -4.91 1.77 2.30
N ALA A 136 -4.44 0.75 3.03
CA ALA A 136 -5.06 0.30 4.26
C ALA A 136 -4.91 1.31 5.41
N ILE A 137 -3.76 1.98 5.51
CA ILE A 137 -3.51 3.04 6.52
C ILE A 137 -4.41 4.26 6.30
N VAL A 138 -4.51 4.74 5.06
CA VAL A 138 -5.31 5.92 4.68
C VAL A 138 -6.81 5.64 4.82
N LYS A 139 -7.25 4.39 4.66
CA LYS A 139 -8.64 3.97 4.88
C LYS A 139 -9.14 4.29 6.28
N ILE A 140 -8.27 4.17 7.30
CA ILE A 140 -8.67 4.28 8.71
C ILE A 140 -8.32 5.68 9.21
N LYS A 141 -9.23 6.64 9.16
CA LYS A 141 -8.89 8.05 9.48
C LYS A 141 -8.36 8.34 10.88
N GLN A 142 -8.59 7.48 11.87
CA GLN A 142 -8.38 7.86 13.27
C GLN A 142 -7.79 6.73 14.11
N CYS A 143 -6.77 7.08 14.88
CA CYS A 143 -6.33 6.34 16.05
C CYS A 143 -6.14 7.31 17.22
N SER A 144 -6.37 6.83 18.45
CA SER A 144 -6.19 7.62 19.67
C SER A 144 -4.70 7.91 19.91
N GLY A 145 -4.37 9.14 20.32
CA GLY A 145 -3.03 9.48 20.83
C GLY A 145 -2.26 10.57 20.06
N CYS A 146 -2.73 10.98 18.87
CA CYS A 146 -2.10 12.06 18.08
C CYS A 146 -3.14 13.07 17.57
N SER A 147 -2.73 14.33 17.39
CA SER A 147 -3.58 15.36 16.77
C SER A 147 -4.01 14.94 15.36
N VAL A 148 -5.27 15.20 15.01
CA VAL A 148 -5.82 14.93 13.67
C VAL A 148 -4.98 15.62 12.59
N GLU A 149 -4.51 16.84 12.86
CA GLU A 149 -3.68 17.61 11.91
C GLU A 149 -2.36 16.92 11.57
N THR A 150 -1.70 16.33 12.57
CA THR A 150 -0.44 15.59 12.38
C THR A 150 -0.67 14.31 11.58
N GLN A 151 -1.78 13.61 11.84
CA GLN A 151 -2.16 12.41 11.09
C GLN A 151 -2.44 12.75 9.62
N GLU A 152 -3.13 13.86 9.35
CA GLU A 152 -3.39 14.32 7.98
C GLU A 152 -2.11 14.67 7.20
N VAL A 153 -1.11 15.25 7.87
CA VAL A 153 0.19 15.54 7.25
C VAL A 153 0.92 14.23 6.89
N LEU A 154 0.92 13.24 7.78
CA LEU A 154 1.53 11.94 7.51
C LEU A 154 0.78 11.16 6.41
N ASP A 155 -0.55 11.22 6.41
CA ASP A 155 -1.37 10.67 5.33
C ASP A 155 -1.04 11.31 3.99
N ALA A 156 -0.83 12.64 3.95
CA ALA A 156 -0.41 13.35 2.76
C ALA A 156 0.99 12.94 2.29
N GLU A 157 1.95 12.78 3.20
CA GLU A 157 3.31 12.33 2.88
C GLU A 157 3.33 10.94 2.23
N LEU A 158 2.61 9.97 2.82
CA LEU A 158 2.52 8.63 2.27
C LEU A 158 1.80 8.64 0.91
N SER A 159 0.67 9.35 0.85
CA SER A 159 -0.15 9.44 -0.36
C SER A 159 0.59 10.15 -1.50
N ALA A 160 1.41 11.15 -1.21
CA ALA A 160 2.20 11.84 -2.22
C ALA A 160 3.16 10.90 -2.95
N ARG A 161 3.73 9.91 -2.26
CA ARG A 161 4.63 8.93 -2.89
C ARG A 161 3.87 7.97 -3.80
N VAL A 162 2.67 7.54 -3.40
CA VAL A 162 1.79 6.75 -4.26
C VAL A 162 1.36 7.56 -5.49
N LEU A 163 1.00 8.83 -5.32
CA LEU A 163 0.60 9.71 -6.43
C LEU A 163 1.78 10.03 -7.38
N ARG A 164 3.00 10.19 -6.86
CA ARG A 164 4.22 10.27 -7.70
C ARG A 164 4.43 8.99 -8.49
N LEU A 165 4.24 7.84 -7.86
CA LEU A 165 4.34 6.55 -8.52
C LEU A 165 3.35 6.45 -9.69
N VAL A 166 2.09 6.88 -9.53
CA VAL A 166 1.11 6.91 -10.63
C VAL A 166 1.62 7.68 -11.85
N ASN A 167 2.29 8.82 -11.64
CA ASN A 167 2.85 9.59 -12.75
C ASN A 167 4.03 8.88 -13.44
N VAL A 168 4.90 8.25 -12.65
CA VAL A 168 6.07 7.51 -13.18
C VAL A 168 5.65 6.27 -13.93
N MET A 169 4.62 5.59 -13.42
CA MET A 169 4.06 4.35 -13.95
C MET A 169 3.66 4.44 -15.43
N ASP A 170 3.27 5.61 -15.92
CA ASP A 170 2.82 5.81 -17.30
C ASP A 170 3.85 6.62 -18.12
N SER A 171 5.13 6.52 -17.78
CA SER A 171 6.24 7.22 -18.42
C SER A 171 7.33 6.28 -18.96
N GLY A 172 8.07 6.74 -19.98
CA GLY A 172 9.25 6.03 -20.50
C GLY A 172 8.99 4.56 -20.86
N LEU A 173 9.91 3.68 -20.44
CA LEU A 173 9.85 2.24 -20.66
C LEU A 173 8.63 1.58 -20.01
N HIS A 174 8.09 2.14 -18.93
CA HIS A 174 6.95 1.55 -18.20
C HIS A 174 5.67 1.49 -19.02
N ARG A 175 5.50 2.37 -20.02
CA ARG A 175 4.36 2.32 -20.96
C ARG A 175 4.29 1.04 -21.80
N GLN A 176 5.39 0.30 -21.89
CA GLN A 176 5.45 -0.94 -22.67
C GLN A 176 5.11 -2.16 -21.79
N ARG A 177 4.87 -1.96 -20.50
CA ARG A 177 4.72 -3.04 -19.50
C ARG A 177 3.28 -3.35 -19.13
N TYR A 178 2.27 -2.79 -19.81
CA TYR A 178 0.86 -3.05 -19.47
C TYR A 178 0.48 -4.55 -19.59
N GLY A 179 1.19 -5.32 -20.42
CA GLY A 179 1.02 -6.78 -20.52
C GLY A 179 1.67 -7.59 -19.39
N GLU A 180 2.54 -6.99 -18.58
CA GLU A 180 3.26 -7.70 -17.52
C GLU A 180 2.39 -7.89 -16.28
N ILE A 181 2.35 -9.10 -15.72
CA ILE A 181 1.51 -9.42 -14.55
C ILE A 181 1.95 -8.62 -13.30
N SER A 182 3.26 -8.43 -13.09
CA SER A 182 3.78 -7.60 -11.99
C SER A 182 3.27 -6.16 -12.08
N ARG A 183 3.17 -5.65 -13.31
CA ARG A 183 2.66 -4.31 -13.57
C ARG A 183 1.14 -4.22 -13.34
N GLN A 184 0.38 -5.23 -13.76
CA GLN A 184 -1.05 -5.33 -13.49
C GLN A 184 -1.36 -5.39 -11.98
N ARG A 185 -0.58 -6.14 -11.21
CA ARG A 185 -0.67 -6.18 -9.73
C ARG A 185 -0.44 -4.81 -9.11
N LEU A 186 0.56 -4.07 -9.59
CA LEU A 186 0.82 -2.71 -9.11
C LEU A 186 -0.36 -1.78 -9.41
N ASP A 187 -0.94 -1.89 -10.60
CA ASP A 187 -2.11 -1.11 -10.98
C ASP A 187 -3.35 -1.43 -10.12
N ARG A 188 -3.58 -2.69 -9.77
CA ARG A 188 -4.63 -3.09 -8.81
C ARG A 188 -4.40 -2.49 -7.42
N ALA A 189 -3.16 -2.41 -6.96
CA ALA A 189 -2.81 -1.76 -5.71
C ALA A 189 -3.14 -0.26 -5.75
N ILE A 190 -2.81 0.42 -6.86
CA ILE A 190 -3.14 1.84 -7.08
C ILE A 190 -4.66 2.07 -7.07
N LEU A 191 -5.44 1.20 -7.71
CA LEU A 191 -6.90 1.30 -7.70
C LEU A 191 -7.46 1.13 -6.28
N THR A 192 -6.94 0.17 -5.51
CA THR A 192 -7.29 -0.03 -4.09
C THR A 192 -6.96 1.20 -3.25
N PHE A 193 -5.79 1.82 -3.49
CA PHE A 193 -5.42 3.08 -2.87
C PHE A 193 -6.42 4.18 -3.20
N PHE A 194 -6.80 4.37 -4.46
CA PHE A 194 -7.75 5.42 -4.84
C PHE A 194 -9.15 5.20 -4.24
N GLN A 195 -9.62 3.96 -4.17
CA GLN A 195 -10.90 3.62 -3.52
C GLN A 195 -10.89 4.06 -2.05
N ASN A 196 -9.85 3.69 -1.30
CA ASN A 196 -9.74 4.03 0.12
C ASN A 196 -9.47 5.53 0.32
N PHE A 197 -8.59 6.12 -0.48
CA PHE A 197 -8.24 7.53 -0.40
C PHE A 197 -9.45 8.41 -0.71
N ARG A 198 -10.26 8.07 -1.72
CA ARG A 198 -11.50 8.81 -2.03
C ARG A 198 -12.46 8.84 -0.85
N LYS A 199 -12.73 7.67 -0.26
CA LYS A 199 -13.63 7.51 0.89
C LYS A 199 -13.19 8.37 2.07
N SER A 200 -11.88 8.48 2.28
CA SER A 200 -11.33 9.35 3.32
C SER A 200 -11.32 10.83 2.93
N TYR A 201 -10.83 11.19 1.75
CA TYR A 201 -10.34 12.55 1.49
C TYR A 201 -10.99 13.29 0.32
N VAL A 202 -11.82 12.64 -0.51
CA VAL A 202 -12.41 13.26 -1.73
C VAL A 202 -13.93 13.38 -1.65
N GLY A 203 -14.63 12.50 -0.93
CA GLY A 203 -16.08 12.58 -0.72
C GLY A 203 -16.51 13.70 0.24
N ASP A 204 -17.65 13.54 0.91
CA ASP A 204 -18.23 14.56 1.83
C ASP A 204 -17.26 15.09 2.88
N GLN A 205 -16.28 14.28 3.28
CA GLN A 205 -15.29 14.61 4.29
C GLN A 205 -14.09 15.43 3.76
N ALA A 206 -14.00 15.68 2.46
CA ALA A 206 -12.90 16.41 1.83
C ALA A 206 -12.76 17.85 2.34
N MET A 207 -13.88 18.48 2.69
CA MET A 207 -13.93 19.86 3.18
C MET A 207 -13.24 20.06 4.53
N HIS A 208 -12.97 18.97 5.27
CA HIS A 208 -12.34 19.03 6.59
C HIS A 208 -10.84 18.72 6.57
N SER A 209 -10.28 18.25 5.46
CA SER A 209 -8.89 17.78 5.38
C SER A 209 -7.89 18.83 4.90
N SER A 210 -7.95 19.99 5.55
CA SER A 210 -7.18 21.18 5.16
C SER A 210 -5.66 20.97 5.27
N LYS A 211 -5.16 20.21 6.26
CA LYS A 211 -3.72 20.00 6.44
C LYS A 211 -3.16 19.01 5.44
N LEU A 212 -3.95 17.99 5.10
CA LEU A 212 -3.61 17.06 4.04
C LEU A 212 -3.45 17.78 2.70
N TYR A 213 -4.44 18.59 2.29
CA TYR A 213 -4.35 19.32 1.02
C TYR A 213 -3.28 20.41 1.02
N ALA A 214 -3.02 21.05 2.16
CA ALA A 214 -1.88 21.97 2.28
C ALA A 214 -0.55 21.26 2.01
N ARG A 215 -0.35 20.05 2.57
CA ARG A 215 0.87 19.29 2.36
C ARG A 215 0.98 18.70 0.96
N LEU A 216 -0.11 18.17 0.40
CA LEU A 216 -0.14 17.67 -0.98
C LEU A 216 0.11 18.79 -2.01
N LYS A 217 -0.34 20.01 -1.72
CA LYS A 217 -0.03 21.20 -2.52
C LYS A 217 1.48 21.46 -2.56
N GLU A 218 2.16 21.39 -1.42
CA GLU A 218 3.61 21.62 -1.35
C GLU A 218 4.40 20.53 -2.09
N LEU A 219 3.96 19.26 -1.96
CA LEU A 219 4.68 18.12 -2.52
C LEU A 219 4.43 17.92 -4.01
N LEU A 220 3.20 18.13 -4.48
CA LEU A 220 2.73 17.73 -5.83
C LEU A 220 1.93 18.81 -6.56
N GLY A 221 1.67 19.95 -5.94
CA GLY A 221 0.77 20.96 -6.52
C GLY A 221 -0.71 20.55 -6.51
N LEU A 222 -1.10 19.54 -5.73
CA LEU A 222 -2.49 19.11 -5.61
C LEU A 222 -3.19 19.94 -4.53
N HIS A 223 -3.96 20.94 -4.95
CA HIS A 223 -4.49 21.96 -4.06
C HIS A 223 -5.83 21.60 -3.40
N ASP A 224 -6.60 20.72 -4.03
CA ASP A 224 -7.92 20.33 -3.56
C ASP A 224 -8.35 18.96 -4.12
N HIS A 225 -9.51 18.52 -3.65
CA HIS A 225 -10.16 17.27 -4.03
C HIS A 225 -10.56 17.20 -5.51
N LEU A 226 -10.79 18.32 -6.20
CA LEU A 226 -11.15 18.34 -7.62
C LEU A 226 -9.93 18.05 -8.51
N VAL A 227 -8.78 18.65 -8.18
CA VAL A 227 -7.53 18.32 -8.88
C VAL A 227 -7.18 16.85 -8.68
N LEU A 228 -7.37 16.32 -7.47
CA LEU A 228 -7.16 14.90 -7.22
C LEU A 228 -8.17 14.01 -7.96
N LEU A 229 -9.44 14.40 -8.04
CA LEU A 229 -10.44 13.68 -8.83
C LEU A 229 -10.00 13.57 -10.30
N ASN A 230 -9.41 14.61 -10.88
CA ASN A 230 -8.85 14.56 -12.24
C ASN A 230 -7.71 13.53 -12.37
N VAL A 231 -6.88 13.37 -11.33
CA VAL A 231 -5.84 12.31 -11.31
C VAL A 231 -6.50 10.93 -11.33
N ILE A 232 -7.53 10.72 -10.51
CA ILE A 232 -8.26 9.43 -10.46
C ILE A 232 -8.93 9.13 -11.81
N VAL A 233 -9.64 10.09 -12.38
CA VAL A 233 -10.30 9.95 -13.69
C VAL A 233 -9.28 9.73 -14.80
N GLY A 234 -8.15 10.43 -14.77
CA GLY A 234 -7.03 10.21 -15.68
C GLY A 234 -6.51 8.78 -15.60
N LYS A 235 -6.34 8.25 -14.39
CA LYS A 235 -5.91 6.86 -14.19
C LYS A 235 -6.93 5.85 -14.71
N ILE A 236 -8.22 6.07 -14.45
CA ILE A 236 -9.31 5.23 -14.99
C ILE A 236 -9.26 5.21 -16.51
N ALA A 237 -9.13 6.39 -17.16
CA ALA A 237 -9.06 6.49 -18.61
C ALA A 237 -7.84 5.76 -19.18
N THR A 238 -6.65 5.92 -18.58
CA THR A 238 -5.44 5.18 -18.97
C THR A 238 -5.65 3.68 -18.84
N ASN A 239 -6.23 3.22 -17.73
CA ASN A 239 -6.39 1.79 -17.48
C ASN A 239 -7.37 1.14 -18.46
N LEU A 240 -8.52 1.79 -18.72
CA LEU A 240 -9.49 1.32 -19.73
C LEU A 240 -8.90 1.29 -21.15
N LYS A 241 -7.94 2.18 -21.44
CA LYS A 241 -7.27 2.24 -22.75
C LYS A 241 -6.17 1.20 -22.91
N CYS A 242 -5.40 0.92 -21.86
CA CYS A 242 -4.15 0.18 -21.95
C CYS A 242 -4.22 -1.27 -21.44
N TYR A 243 -5.16 -1.60 -20.56
CA TYR A 243 -5.31 -2.96 -19.99
C TYR A 243 -6.46 -3.75 -20.62
N THR A 244 -6.69 -3.59 -21.93
CA THR A 244 -7.84 -4.20 -22.64
C THR A 244 -7.88 -5.72 -22.55
N GLU A 245 -6.75 -6.38 -22.24
CA GLU A 245 -6.62 -7.83 -22.13
C GLU A 245 -6.65 -8.33 -20.66
N SER A 246 -6.63 -7.43 -19.67
CA SER A 246 -6.63 -7.79 -18.24
C SER A 246 -8.02 -7.56 -17.63
N GLU A 247 -8.84 -8.61 -17.59
CA GLU A 247 -10.18 -8.56 -17.00
C GLU A 247 -10.14 -8.11 -15.54
N GLU A 248 -9.12 -8.50 -14.77
CA GLU A 248 -8.99 -8.13 -13.37
C GLU A 248 -8.73 -6.63 -13.18
N VAL A 249 -7.83 -6.03 -13.97
CA VAL A 249 -7.56 -4.59 -13.87
C VAL A 249 -8.77 -3.78 -14.35
N ILE A 250 -9.43 -4.22 -15.44
CA ILE A 250 -10.63 -3.59 -15.96
C ILE A 250 -11.77 -3.68 -14.94
N GLY A 251 -11.99 -4.85 -14.33
CA GLY A 251 -13.02 -5.05 -13.30
C GLY A 251 -12.84 -4.10 -12.11
N HIS A 252 -11.63 -3.99 -11.56
CA HIS A 252 -11.34 -3.04 -10.48
C HIS A 252 -11.48 -1.58 -10.93
N THR A 253 -11.08 -1.26 -12.16
CA THR A 253 -11.18 0.09 -12.73
C THR A 253 -12.64 0.52 -12.87
N LEU A 254 -13.50 -0.38 -13.37
CA LEU A 254 -14.94 -0.14 -13.49
C LEU A 254 -15.62 -0.05 -12.13
N SER A 255 -15.19 -0.83 -11.14
CA SER A 255 -15.66 -0.72 -9.75
C SER A 255 -15.37 0.67 -9.18
N LEU A 256 -14.13 1.15 -9.31
CA LEU A 256 -13.77 2.51 -8.89
C LEU A 256 -14.57 3.57 -9.66
N PHE A 257 -14.76 3.42 -10.97
CA PHE A 257 -15.57 4.35 -11.77
C PHE A 257 -17.03 4.39 -11.32
N LEU A 258 -17.62 3.22 -11.02
CA LEU A 258 -18.98 3.14 -10.49
C LEU A 258 -19.09 3.83 -9.12
N GLU A 259 -18.12 3.63 -8.24
CA GLU A 259 -18.03 4.34 -6.95
C GLU A 259 -17.89 5.87 -7.13
N LEU A 260 -17.20 6.33 -8.19
CA LEU A 260 -17.12 7.75 -8.54
C LEU A 260 -18.45 8.32 -9.04
N ALA A 261 -19.21 7.52 -9.79
CA ALA A 261 -20.48 7.96 -10.37
C ALA A 261 -21.65 7.90 -9.37
N SER A 262 -21.56 7.06 -8.34
CA SER A 262 -22.64 6.83 -7.37
C SER A 262 -22.61 7.74 -6.14
N GLY A 263 -21.56 8.52 -5.95
CA GLY A 263 -21.41 9.48 -4.84
C GLY A 263 -20.78 10.77 -5.30
#